data_AF-A0A5E7YW24-F1
#
_entry.id   AF-A0A5E7YW24-F1
#
_cell.length_a   1.000
_cell.length_b   1.000
_cell.length_c   1.000
_cell.angle_alpha   90.00
_cell.angle_beta   90.00
_cell.angle_gamma   90.00
#
_symmetry.space_group_name_H-M   'P 1'
#
loop_
_entity.id
_entity.type
_entity.pdbx_description
1 polymer ?
#
loop_
_entity_poly.entity_id
_entity_poly.type
_entity_poly.pdbx_seq_one_letter_code
_entity_poly.pdbx_strand_id
1 'polypeptide(L)'
;MAAQKSEKTKAQNGKGGLMGLVAKLLGVVAISLGTLFFAAMFDIGHAGLIHTLAGPAAALVPLFAALSIAAMFLTPKSTADLDEQEAQIAALSEFQSKMKSQILTLQNQMDSMNGQDVEALRARNKELQEELDAIHQAEREKMDVEVDALRQRNEELEAQIKQWALDTVTKNISGDAAKAA
;
A
#
# COMPACT_ATOMS: atom_id res chain seq x y z
N MET A 1 26.06 54.88 60.85
CA MET A 1 24.81 54.36 61.47
C MET A 1 23.63 54.77 60.60
N ALA A 2 22.75 53.80 60.31
CA ALA A 2 21.31 53.89 59.98
C ALA A 2 20.85 54.83 58.82
N ALA A 3 19.88 54.49 57.97
CA ALA A 3 18.81 53.50 58.06
C ALA A 3 18.36 53.03 56.66
N GLN A 4 18.14 51.73 56.54
CA GLN A 4 17.30 51.12 55.52
C GLN A 4 15.84 51.57 55.75
N LYS A 5 15.14 51.99 54.70
CA LYS A 5 13.67 51.90 54.65
C LYS A 5 13.30 50.74 53.74
N SER A 6 12.81 49.69 54.39
CA SER A 6 12.11 48.57 53.78
C SER A 6 10.71 49.04 53.34
N GLU A 7 10.40 48.87 52.05
CA GLU A 7 9.01 48.71 51.64
C GLU A 7 8.74 47.25 51.33
N LYS A 8 7.82 46.72 52.12
CA LYS A 8 7.27 45.38 52.05
C LYS A 8 6.32 45.28 50.85
N THR A 9 6.62 44.28 50.02
CA THR A 9 5.65 43.25 49.57
C THR A 9 4.55 43.65 48.60
N LYS A 10 4.69 43.20 47.36
CA LYS A 10 3.66 42.34 46.76
C LYS A 10 4.33 41.11 46.16
N ALA A 11 4.52 40.10 47.00
CA ALA A 11 4.85 38.76 46.55
C ALA A 11 3.74 38.31 45.60
N GLN A 12 4.07 38.23 44.31
CA GLN A 12 3.20 37.65 43.30
C GLN A 12 3.11 36.17 43.63
N ASN A 13 1.98 35.77 44.21
CA ASN A 13 1.66 34.42 44.65
C ASN A 13 2.07 33.40 43.56
N GLY A 14 3.07 32.58 43.87
CA GLY A 14 3.55 31.47 43.04
C GLY A 14 2.60 30.28 42.99
N LYS A 15 1.37 30.48 42.48
CA LYS A 15 0.38 29.39 42.32
C LYS A 15 0.07 29.00 40.87
N GLY A 16 0.69 29.63 39.87
CA GLY A 16 0.39 29.40 38.45
C GLY A 16 1.26 28.36 37.71
N GLY A 17 2.45 28.02 38.22
CA GLY A 17 3.44 27.25 37.44
C GLY A 17 3.06 25.78 37.21
N LEU A 18 2.59 25.10 38.27
CA LEU A 18 2.30 23.67 38.22
C LEU A 18 0.97 23.37 37.51
N MET A 19 -0.05 24.20 37.72
CA MET A 19 -1.34 24.07 37.05
C MET A 19 -1.25 24.33 35.54
N GLY A 20 -0.46 25.33 35.14
CA GLY A 20 -0.21 25.62 33.72
C GLY A 20 0.55 24.51 32.99
N LEU A 21 1.52 23.86 33.67
CA LEU A 21 2.20 22.67 33.13
C LEU A 21 1.26 21.48 32.99
N VAL A 22 0.39 21.24 33.98
CA VAL A 22 -0.62 20.18 33.95
C VAL A 22 -1.61 20.41 32.80
N ALA A 23 -2.07 21.64 32.58
CA ALA A 23 -2.95 21.97 31.46
C ALA A 23 -2.30 21.73 30.09
N LYS A 24 -1.02 22.09 29.93
CA LYS A 24 -0.24 21.82 28.71
C LYS A 24 -0.05 20.31 28.48
N LEU A 25 0.29 19.55 29.52
CA LEU A 25 0.42 18.09 29.44
C LEU A 25 -0.91 17.43 29.05
N LEU A 26 -2.02 17.82 29.69
CA LEU A 26 -3.36 17.32 29.36
C LEU A 26 -3.74 17.64 27.92
N GLY A 27 -3.44 18.85 27.43
CA GLY A 27 -3.68 19.25 26.04
C GLY A 27 -2.86 18.43 25.04
N VAL A 28 -1.58 18.21 25.30
CA VAL A 28 -0.71 17.36 24.44
C VAL A 28 -1.21 15.92 24.43
N VAL A 29 -1.60 15.38 25.59
CA VAL A 29 -2.17 14.02 25.70
C VAL A 29 -3.50 13.93 24.96
N ALA A 30 -4.35 14.96 25.02
CA ALA A 30 -5.60 15.00 24.27
C ALA A 30 -5.34 15.01 22.76
N ILE A 31 -4.45 15.88 22.27
CA ILE A 31 -4.10 15.95 20.83
C ILE A 31 -3.54 14.62 20.34
N SER A 32 -2.63 13.99 21.09
CA SER A 32 -2.06 12.70 20.70
C SER A 32 -3.11 11.60 20.69
N LEU A 33 -4.01 11.54 21.68
CA LEU A 33 -5.15 10.61 21.69
C LEU A 33 -6.07 10.80 20.48
N GLY A 34 -6.41 12.05 20.16
CA GLY A 34 -7.28 12.36 19.03
C GLY A 34 -6.65 11.99 17.69
N THR A 35 -5.36 12.26 17.52
CA THR A 35 -4.62 11.91 16.30
C THR A 35 -4.50 10.40 16.13
N LEU A 36 -4.18 9.69 17.22
CA LEU A 36 -4.10 8.23 17.24
C LEU A 36 -5.47 7.59 16.93
N PHE A 37 -6.54 8.14 17.49
CA PHE A 37 -7.89 7.66 17.24
C PHE A 37 -8.32 7.87 15.79
N PHE A 38 -8.01 9.02 15.19
CA PHE A 38 -8.32 9.29 13.79
C PHE A 38 -7.52 8.42 12.82
N ALA A 39 -6.22 8.21 13.10
CA ALA A 39 -5.39 7.29 12.32
C ALA A 39 -5.90 5.85 12.40
N ALA A 40 -6.25 5.38 13.60
CA ALA A 40 -6.83 4.05 13.79
C ALA A 40 -8.19 3.90 13.08
N MET A 41 -9.02 4.94 13.09
CA MET A 41 -10.31 4.95 12.39
C MET A 41 -10.13 4.91 10.86
N PHE A 42 -9.11 5.59 10.33
CA PHE A 42 -8.80 5.58 8.89
C PHE A 42 -8.31 4.19 8.45
N ASP A 43 -7.39 3.60 9.19
CA ASP A 43 -6.79 2.30 8.87
C ASP A 43 -7.81 1.14 9.00
N ILE A 44 -8.54 1.10 10.12
CA ILE A 44 -9.59 0.10 10.39
C ILE A 44 -10.82 0.31 9.50
N GLY A 45 -11.12 1.57 9.15
CA GLY A 45 -12.18 1.94 8.22
C GLY A 45 -11.91 1.43 6.81
N HIS A 46 -10.67 1.55 6.33
CA HIS A 46 -10.25 1.02 5.02
C HIS A 46 -10.27 -0.52 4.99
N ALA A 47 -9.95 -1.17 6.11
CA ALA A 47 -10.00 -2.62 6.27
C ALA A 47 -11.43 -3.19 6.45
N GLY A 48 -12.46 -2.35 6.56
CA GLY A 48 -13.86 -2.80 6.75
C GLY A 48 -14.18 -3.34 8.14
N LEU A 49 -13.29 -3.15 9.12
CA LEU A 49 -13.43 -3.66 10.49
C LEU A 49 -14.08 -2.66 11.45
N ILE A 50 -14.90 -1.74 10.95
CA ILE A 50 -15.50 -0.63 11.73
C ILE A 50 -16.26 -1.12 12.99
N HIS A 51 -16.78 -2.36 12.96
CA HIS A 51 -17.47 -2.98 14.08
C HIS A 51 -16.55 -3.32 15.28
N THR A 52 -15.24 -3.51 15.08
CA THR A 52 -14.28 -3.72 16.17
C THR A 52 -13.87 -2.42 16.86
N LEU A 53 -14.11 -1.27 16.20
CA LEU A 53 -13.78 0.06 16.72
C LEU A 53 -14.78 0.56 17.78
N ALA A 54 -16.01 0.03 17.78
CA ALA A 54 -17.09 0.48 18.67
C ALA A 54 -16.75 0.32 20.16
N GLY A 55 -16.08 -0.78 20.54
CA GLY A 55 -15.65 -1.04 21.91
C GLY A 55 -14.63 -0.03 22.45
N PRO A 56 -13.45 0.13 21.83
CA PRO A 56 -12.44 1.08 22.28
C PRO A 56 -12.87 2.55 22.10
N ALA A 57 -13.67 2.87 21.07
CA ALA A 57 -14.20 4.22 20.88
C ALA A 57 -15.12 4.67 22.03
N ALA A 58 -15.90 3.76 22.61
CA ALA A 58 -16.77 4.07 23.75
C ALA A 58 -16.00 4.56 24.99
N ALA A 59 -14.74 4.15 25.16
CA ALA A 59 -13.90 4.59 26.27
C ALA A 59 -13.00 5.79 25.90
N LEU A 60 -12.43 5.78 24.69
CA LEU A 60 -11.45 6.80 24.27
C LEU A 60 -12.09 8.16 23.98
N VAL A 61 -13.31 8.20 23.42
CA VAL A 61 -13.99 9.45 23.08
C VAL A 61 -14.37 10.27 24.33
N PRO A 62 -15.00 9.68 25.37
CA PRO A 62 -15.26 10.41 26.62
C PRO A 62 -13.98 10.85 27.33
N LEU A 63 -12.94 10.01 27.32
CA LEU A 63 -11.65 10.35 27.93
C LEU A 63 -11.00 11.56 27.23
N PHE A 64 -10.96 11.55 25.89
CA PHE A 64 -10.48 12.68 25.10
C PHE A 64 -11.28 13.96 25.40
N ALA A 65 -12.62 13.86 25.46
CA ALA A 65 -13.47 15.00 25.74
C ALA A 65 -13.22 15.58 27.15
N ALA A 66 -13.12 14.71 28.17
CA ALA A 66 -12.85 15.12 29.55
C ALA A 66 -11.48 15.81 29.68
N LEU A 67 -10.45 15.25 29.05
CA LEU A 67 -9.09 15.81 29.08
C LEU A 67 -9.01 17.16 28.33
N SER A 68 -9.71 17.27 27.19
CA SER A 68 -9.76 18.52 26.40
C SER A 68 -10.47 19.65 27.15
N ILE A 69 -11.60 19.34 27.79
CA ILE A 69 -12.35 20.30 28.60
C ILE A 69 -11.53 20.71 29.82
N ALA A 70 -10.93 19.75 30.53
CA ALA A 70 -10.07 20.03 31.68
C ALA A 70 -8.89 20.92 31.29
N ALA A 71 -8.27 20.68 30.12
CA ALA A 71 -7.21 21.53 29.61
C ALA A 71 -7.69 22.97 29.40
N MET A 72 -8.86 23.19 28.78
CA MET A 72 -9.41 24.55 28.55
C MET A 72 -9.66 25.34 29.84
N PHE A 73 -10.15 24.69 30.90
CA PHE A 73 -10.41 25.37 32.19
C PHE A 73 -9.15 25.61 33.02
N LEU A 74 -8.12 24.78 32.84
CA LEU A 74 -6.86 24.88 33.57
C LEU A 74 -5.79 25.70 32.81
N THR A 75 -6.04 26.08 31.57
CA THR A 75 -5.07 26.89 30.82
C THR A 75 -5.06 28.29 31.45
N PRO A 76 -3.92 28.77 32.00
CA PRO A 76 -3.83 30.14 32.44
C PRO A 76 -4.11 31.04 31.23
N LYS A 77 -4.98 32.04 31.41
CA LYS A 77 -5.31 33.04 30.40
C LYS A 77 -3.99 33.73 30.01
N SER A 78 -3.43 33.29 28.88
CA SER A 78 -2.08 33.64 28.48
C SER A 78 -2.03 35.10 28.07
N THR A 79 -1.64 35.99 28.98
CA THR A 79 -0.98 37.25 28.62
C THR A 79 0.46 36.93 28.19
N ALA A 80 0.61 36.04 27.21
CA ALA A 80 1.89 35.92 26.52
C ALA A 80 2.03 37.22 25.73
N ASP A 81 3.17 37.90 25.91
CA ASP A 81 3.53 39.11 25.20
C ASP A 81 3.15 38.99 23.73
N LEU A 82 2.34 39.95 23.26
CA LEU A 82 1.89 40.02 21.88
C LEU A 82 3.08 39.98 20.90
N ASP A 83 4.23 40.49 21.33
CA ASP A 83 5.49 40.48 20.58
C ASP A 83 6.08 39.05 20.41
N GLU A 84 5.95 38.18 21.41
CA GLU A 84 6.38 36.77 21.32
C GLU A 84 5.44 35.95 20.43
N GLN A 85 4.15 36.31 20.40
CA GLN A 85 3.18 35.72 19.46
C GLN A 85 3.42 36.16 18.02
N GLU A 86 3.72 37.44 17.76
CA GLU A 86 4.06 37.91 16.41
C GLU A 86 5.31 37.22 15.86
N ALA A 87 6.35 37.06 16.68
CA ALA A 87 7.55 36.33 16.29
C ALA A 87 7.27 34.85 15.97
N GLN A 88 6.41 34.19 16.75
CA GLN A 88 5.99 32.81 16.51
C GLN A 88 5.13 32.68 15.25
N ILE A 89 4.24 33.64 14.98
CA ILE A 89 3.41 33.68 13.76
C ILE A 89 4.28 33.87 12.51
N ALA A 90 5.28 34.75 12.58
CA ALA A 90 6.23 34.97 11.49
C ALA A 90 7.03 33.68 11.20
N ALA A 91 7.56 33.02 12.23
CA ALA A 91 8.27 31.75 12.11
C ALA A 91 7.38 30.62 11.56
N LEU A 92 6.12 30.56 11.98
CA LEU A 92 5.13 29.61 11.45
C LEU A 92 4.84 29.86 9.96
N SER A 93 4.75 31.12 9.53
CA SER A 93 4.52 31.46 8.12
C SER A 93 5.71 31.03 7.25
N GLU A 94 6.93 31.22 7.75
CA GLU A 94 8.15 30.84 7.04
C GLU A 94 8.29 29.32 6.97
N PHE A 95 7.95 28.62 8.06
CA PHE A 95 7.88 27.16 8.10
C PHE A 95 6.80 26.62 7.16
N GLN A 96 5.63 27.24 7.12
CA GLN A 96 4.55 26.87 6.21
C GLN A 96 4.96 27.04 4.75
N SER A 97 5.69 28.11 4.42
CA SER A 97 6.25 28.35 3.09
C SER A 97 7.28 27.28 2.71
N LYS A 98 8.21 26.96 3.62
CA LYS A 98 9.21 25.89 3.42
C LYS A 98 8.54 24.52 3.25
N MET A 99 7.53 24.19 4.06
CA MET A 99 6.77 22.95 3.89
C MET A 99 6.01 22.89 2.57
N LYS A 100 5.35 23.98 2.16
CA LYS A 100 4.67 24.02 0.84
C LYS A 100 5.65 23.80 -0.31
N SER A 101 6.84 24.39 -0.22
CA SER A 101 7.91 24.18 -1.21
C SER A 101 8.39 22.73 -1.24
N GLN A 102 8.60 22.12 -0.07
CA GLN A 102 8.98 20.70 0.03
C GLN A 102 7.88 19.78 -0.50
N ILE A 103 6.61 20.05 -0.17
CA ILE A 103 5.45 19.28 -0.67
C ILE A 103 5.36 19.38 -2.20
N LEU A 104 5.52 20.58 -2.77
CA LEU A 104 5.56 20.75 -4.23
C LEU A 104 6.71 20.00 -4.88
N THR A 105 7.88 19.99 -4.24
CA THR A 105 9.05 19.27 -4.74
C THR A 105 8.83 17.76 -4.71
N LEU A 106 8.27 17.24 -3.61
CA LEU A 106 7.92 15.83 -3.46
C LEU A 106 6.80 15.41 -4.42
N GLN A 107 5.81 16.26 -4.63
CA GLN A 107 4.73 16.02 -5.58
C GLN A 107 5.27 15.90 -7.01
N ASN A 108 6.13 16.82 -7.43
CA ASN A 108 6.78 16.76 -8.74
C ASN A 108 7.67 15.52 -8.91
N GLN A 109 8.40 15.11 -7.86
CA GLN A 109 9.17 13.86 -7.89
C GLN A 109 8.27 12.63 -7.99
N MET A 110 7.17 12.61 -7.23
CA MET A 110 6.21 11.51 -7.25
C MET A 110 5.54 11.39 -8.61
N ASP A 111 5.08 12.50 -9.20
CA ASP A 111 4.46 12.51 -10.53
C ASP A 111 5.46 12.08 -11.62
N SER A 112 6.72 12.51 -11.51
CA SER A 112 7.80 12.08 -12.42
C SER A 112 8.09 10.58 -12.32
N MET A 113 8.22 10.04 -11.10
CA MET A 113 8.49 8.61 -10.91
C MET A 113 7.30 7.76 -11.37
N ASN A 114 6.07 8.15 -10.99
CA ASN A 114 4.88 7.39 -11.37
C ASN A 114 4.67 7.39 -12.89
N GLY A 115 4.89 8.51 -13.57
CA GLY A 115 4.79 8.59 -15.03
C GLY A 115 5.79 7.64 -15.71
N GLN A 116 7.05 7.67 -15.26
CA GLN A 116 8.13 6.87 -15.85
C GLN A 116 7.97 5.37 -15.55
N ASP A 117 7.57 5.00 -14.33
CA ASP A 117 7.35 3.61 -13.96
C ASP A 117 6.14 3.00 -14.68
N VAL A 118 5.05 3.77 -14.86
CA VAL A 118 3.87 3.31 -15.60
C VAL A 118 4.21 3.08 -17.08
N GLU A 119 4.98 3.96 -17.71
CA GLU A 119 5.43 3.77 -19.09
C GLU A 119 6.39 2.57 -19.22
N ALA A 120 7.33 2.41 -18.30
CA ALA A 120 8.25 1.27 -18.28
C ALA A 120 7.51 -0.07 -18.06
N LEU A 121 6.54 -0.11 -17.13
CA LEU A 121 5.70 -1.28 -16.88
C LEU A 121 4.82 -1.61 -18.08
N ARG A 122 4.33 -0.60 -18.81
CA ARG A 122 3.54 -0.79 -20.03
C ARG A 122 4.39 -1.33 -21.17
N ALA A 123 5.61 -0.82 -21.33
CA ALA A 123 6.56 -1.31 -22.31
C ALA A 123 6.92 -2.78 -22.05
N ARG A 124 7.24 -3.13 -20.80
CA ARG A 124 7.49 -4.53 -20.39
C ARG A 124 6.29 -5.44 -20.58
N ASN A 125 5.08 -4.98 -20.28
CA ASN A 125 3.88 -5.79 -20.53
C ASN A 125 3.70 -6.08 -22.01
N LYS A 126 3.97 -5.09 -22.88
CA LYS A 126 3.90 -5.28 -24.32
C LYS A 126 4.95 -6.28 -24.82
N GLU A 127 6.19 -6.17 -24.32
CA GLU A 127 7.27 -7.11 -24.64
C GLU A 127 6.93 -8.54 -24.18
N LEU A 128 6.44 -8.71 -22.95
CA LEU A 128 5.99 -10.01 -22.45
C LEU A 128 4.82 -10.58 -23.26
N GLN A 129 3.91 -9.71 -23.73
CA GLN A 129 2.80 -10.15 -24.58
C GLN A 129 3.30 -10.61 -25.96
N GLU A 130 4.27 -9.91 -26.54
CA GLU A 130 4.92 -10.30 -27.80
C GLU A 130 5.69 -11.63 -27.64
N GLU A 131 6.41 -11.83 -26.53
CA GLU A 131 7.06 -13.10 -26.20
C GLU A 131 6.04 -14.24 -26.05
N LEU A 132 4.93 -14.00 -25.37
CA LEU A 132 3.89 -15.01 -25.15
C LEU A 132 3.21 -15.42 -26.47
N ASP A 133 2.95 -14.46 -27.35
CA ASP A 133 2.43 -14.73 -28.69
C ASP A 133 3.42 -15.52 -29.55
N ALA A 134 4.72 -15.19 -29.47
CA ALA A 134 5.78 -15.93 -30.15
C ALA A 134 5.89 -17.37 -29.66
N ILE A 135 5.80 -17.61 -28.34
CA ILE A 135 5.80 -18.95 -27.76
C ILE A 135 4.58 -19.75 -28.25
N HIS A 136 3.38 -19.17 -28.19
CA HIS A 136 2.18 -19.84 -28.67
C HIS A 136 2.25 -20.18 -30.16
N GLN A 137 2.87 -19.32 -30.97
CA GLN A 137 3.05 -19.60 -32.40
C GLN A 137 4.05 -20.74 -32.62
N ALA A 138 5.18 -20.73 -31.92
CA ALA A 138 6.16 -21.81 -31.97
C ALA A 138 5.57 -23.15 -31.47
N GLU A 139 4.70 -23.12 -30.47
CA GLU A 139 4.00 -24.31 -29.97
C GLU A 139 3.01 -24.85 -31.01
N ARG A 140 2.22 -23.97 -31.65
CA ARG A 140 1.34 -24.37 -32.76
C ARG A 140 2.10 -25.00 -33.92
N GLU A 141 3.21 -24.40 -34.32
CA GLU A 141 4.05 -24.95 -35.39
C GLU A 141 4.62 -26.33 -35.03
N LYS A 142 5.05 -26.54 -33.78
CA LYS A 142 5.48 -27.86 -33.30
C LYS A 142 4.34 -28.87 -33.31
N MET A 143 3.16 -28.48 -32.83
CA MET A 143 1.99 -29.36 -32.85
C MET A 143 1.62 -29.77 -34.28
N ASP A 144 1.65 -28.84 -35.23
CA ASP A 144 1.36 -29.14 -36.64
C ASP A 144 2.38 -30.13 -37.22
N VAL A 145 3.68 -29.95 -36.93
CA VAL A 145 4.74 -30.88 -37.35
C VAL A 145 4.54 -32.27 -36.74
N GLU A 146 4.20 -32.36 -35.46
CA GLU A 146 3.93 -33.64 -34.79
C GLU A 146 2.69 -34.34 -35.35
N VAL A 147 1.62 -33.59 -35.66
CA VAL A 147 0.41 -34.12 -36.28
C VAL A 147 0.71 -34.67 -37.67
N ASP A 148 1.48 -33.95 -38.49
CA ASP A 148 1.88 -34.42 -39.81
C ASP A 148 2.78 -35.66 -39.73
N ALA A 149 3.71 -35.71 -38.77
CA ALA A 149 4.53 -36.89 -38.53
C ALA A 149 3.70 -38.11 -38.10
N LEU A 150 2.72 -37.92 -37.21
CA LEU A 150 1.79 -38.97 -36.81
C LEU A 150 0.91 -39.44 -37.97
N ARG A 151 0.51 -38.53 -38.85
CA ARG A 151 -0.26 -38.86 -40.06
C ARG A 151 0.56 -39.72 -41.02
N GLN A 152 1.80 -39.32 -41.32
CA GLN A 152 2.70 -40.13 -42.16
C GLN A 152 2.95 -41.51 -41.57
N ARG A 153 3.15 -41.60 -40.25
CA ARG A 153 3.34 -42.88 -39.57
C ARG A 153 2.10 -43.76 -39.64
N ASN A 154 0.90 -43.18 -39.54
CA ASN A 154 -0.35 -43.92 -39.75
C ASN A 154 -0.47 -44.43 -41.19
N GLU A 155 -0.18 -43.61 -42.19
CA GLU A 155 -0.20 -44.01 -43.60
C GLU A 155 0.80 -45.16 -43.87
N GLU A 156 1.98 -45.11 -43.27
CA GLU A 156 2.97 -46.18 -43.35
C GLU A 156 2.49 -47.48 -42.69
N LEU A 157 1.93 -47.39 -41.48
CA LEU A 157 1.37 -48.56 -40.79
C LEU A 157 0.19 -49.16 -41.56
N GLU A 158 -0.68 -48.36 -42.15
CA GLU A 158 -1.76 -48.85 -43.02
C GLU A 158 -1.21 -49.58 -44.25
N ALA A 159 -0.13 -49.07 -44.86
CA ALA A 159 0.52 -49.73 -45.99
C ALA A 159 1.11 -51.08 -45.59
N GLN A 160 1.78 -51.15 -44.43
CA GLN A 160 2.33 -52.40 -43.89
C GLN A 160 1.22 -53.42 -43.58
N ILE A 161 0.10 -52.99 -42.99
CA ILE A 161 -1.05 -53.86 -42.73
C ILE A 161 -1.64 -54.41 -44.03
N LYS A 162 -1.81 -53.56 -45.06
CA LYS A 162 -2.29 -53.98 -46.38
C LYS A 162 -1.35 -55.01 -47.02
N GLN A 163 -0.04 -54.76 -46.97
CA GLN A 163 0.95 -55.69 -47.51
C GLN A 163 0.94 -57.03 -46.76
N TRP A 164 0.93 -56.99 -45.42
CA TRP A 164 0.85 -58.19 -44.60
C TRP A 164 -0.42 -59.00 -44.86
N ALA A 165 -1.57 -58.33 -45.05
CA ALA A 165 -2.82 -58.99 -45.39
C ALA A 165 -2.74 -59.68 -46.76
N LEU A 166 -2.18 -59.02 -47.77
CA LEU A 166 -1.96 -59.60 -49.10
C LEU A 166 -1.01 -60.81 -49.06
N ASP A 167 0.11 -60.69 -48.35
CA ASP A 167 1.09 -61.78 -48.20
C ASP A 167 0.46 -62.99 -47.49
N THR A 168 -0.34 -62.74 -46.45
CA THR A 168 -1.05 -63.80 -45.71
C THR A 168 -2.10 -64.49 -46.58
N VAL A 169 -2.91 -63.74 -47.34
CA VAL A 169 -3.88 -64.31 -48.28
C VAL A 169 -3.18 -65.12 -49.37
N THR A 170 -2.11 -64.59 -49.96
CA THR A 170 -1.33 -65.26 -51.00
C THR A 170 -0.72 -66.57 -50.49
N LYS A 171 -0.17 -66.55 -49.27
CA LYS A 171 0.38 -67.74 -48.61
C LYS A 171 -0.70 -68.79 -48.36
N ASN A 172 -1.89 -68.39 -47.92
CA ASN A 172 -3.00 -69.32 -47.68
C ASN A 172 -3.50 -69.95 -48.99
N ILE A 173 -3.68 -69.17 -50.06
CA ILE A 173 -4.09 -69.69 -51.37
C ILE A 173 -3.03 -70.66 -51.94
N SER A 174 -1.75 -70.28 -51.87
CA SER A 174 -0.66 -71.11 -52.38
C SER A 174 -0.48 -72.41 -51.57
N GLY A 175 -0.69 -72.35 -50.26
CA GLY A 175 -0.67 -73.51 -49.38
C GLY A 175 -1.82 -74.49 -49.64
N ASP A 176 -3.01 -73.99 -49.98
CA ASP A 176 -4.17 -74.82 -50.33
C ASP A 176 -3.99 -75.48 -51.71
N ALA A 177 -3.43 -74.75 -52.68
CA ALA A 177 -3.09 -75.30 -54.00
C ALA A 177 -2.04 -76.43 -53.95
N ALA A 178 -1.06 -76.33 -53.04
CA ALA A 178 -0.05 -77.38 -52.83
C ALA A 178 -0.59 -78.61 -52.08
N LYS A 179 -1.73 -78.49 -51.40
CA LYS A 179 -2.38 -79.58 -50.65
C LYS A 179 -3.43 -80.35 -51.47
N ALA A 180 -3.88 -79.75 -52.57
CA ALA A 180 -4.88 -80.30 -53.49
C ALA A 180 -4.27 -81.01 -54.73
N ALA A 181 -2.94 -81.04 -54.86
CA ALA A 181 -2.18 -81.80 -55.86
C ALA A 181 -1.54 -83.04 -55.24
#